data_AF-G5SD90-F1
#
_entry.id   AF-G5SD90-F1
#
_cell.length_a   1.000
_cell.length_b   1.000
_cell.length_c   1.000
_cell.angle_alpha   90.00
_cell.angle_beta   90.00
_cell.angle_gamma   90.00
#
_symmetry.space_group_name_H-M   'P 1'
#
loop_
_entity.id
_entity.type
_entity.pdbx_description
1 polymer ?
#
loop_
_entity_poly.entity_id
_entity_poly.type
_entity_poly.pdbx_seq_one_letter_code
_entity_poly.pdbx_strand_id
1 'polypeptide(L)'
;MQTLKRGFAVAALLFSPLTMAQDINAQLTTWFSQRLAGFSDEVVVTLRSSPNLLPSCEQPAFSMTGSAKLWGNVNVVARCANEKRYLQVNVQATGNYVAVAAPVA
;
A
#
# COMPACT_ATOMS: atom_id res chain seq x y z
N MET A 1 -12.71 -38.59 -25.30
CA MET A 1 -11.66 -37.68 -24.77
C MET A 1 -11.99 -36.18 -24.90
N GLN A 2 -13.27 -35.75 -24.96
CA GLN A 2 -13.63 -34.31 -25.02
C GLN A 2 -14.44 -33.82 -23.80
N THR A 3 -14.98 -34.72 -22.99
CA THR A 3 -15.75 -34.38 -21.78
C THR A 3 -14.85 -34.00 -20.59
N LEU A 4 -13.60 -34.48 -20.57
CA LEU A 4 -12.64 -34.18 -19.49
C LEU A 4 -12.09 -32.73 -19.55
N LYS A 5 -12.02 -32.12 -20.76
CA LYS A 5 -11.51 -30.75 -20.93
C LYS A 5 -12.48 -29.67 -20.47
N ARG A 6 -13.79 -29.95 -20.43
CA ARG A 6 -14.82 -28.97 -20.04
C ARG A 6 -14.96 -28.79 -18.52
N GLY A 7 -14.59 -29.81 -17.73
CA GLY A 7 -14.64 -29.73 -16.27
C GLY A 7 -13.61 -28.76 -15.67
N PHE A 8 -12.47 -28.57 -16.34
CA PHE A 8 -11.39 -27.73 -15.81
C PHE A 8 -11.69 -26.22 -15.85
N ALA A 9 -12.56 -25.77 -16.75
CA ALA A 9 -12.92 -24.36 -16.88
C ALA A 9 -13.81 -23.86 -15.73
N VAL A 10 -14.61 -24.73 -15.12
CA VAL A 10 -15.53 -24.37 -14.02
C VAL A 10 -14.81 -24.26 -12.68
N ALA A 11 -13.76 -25.05 -12.47
CA ALA A 11 -12.97 -25.02 -11.23
C ALA A 11 -12.18 -23.70 -11.06
N ALA A 12 -11.82 -23.01 -12.15
CA ALA A 12 -11.08 -21.76 -12.10
C ALA A 12 -11.90 -20.57 -11.52
N LEU A 13 -13.23 -20.59 -11.63
CA LEU A 13 -14.10 -19.51 -11.13
C LEU A 13 -14.21 -19.48 -9.60
N LEU A 14 -13.91 -20.60 -8.93
CA LEU A 14 -13.95 -20.71 -7.46
C LEU A 14 -12.73 -20.06 -6.78
N PHE A 15 -11.69 -19.69 -7.52
CA PHE A 15 -10.54 -18.94 -7.00
C PHE A 15 -10.71 -17.42 -7.11
N SER A 16 -11.96 -16.94 -6.99
CA SER A 16 -12.19 -15.51 -6.84
C SER A 16 -11.65 -15.12 -5.46
N PRO A 17 -10.64 -14.23 -5.36
CA PRO A 17 -10.15 -13.79 -4.07
C PRO A 17 -11.32 -13.14 -3.34
N LEU A 18 -11.65 -13.65 -2.16
CA LEU A 18 -12.54 -12.97 -1.22
C LEU A 18 -11.85 -11.66 -0.85
N THR A 19 -12.17 -10.59 -1.58
CA THR A 19 -11.74 -9.24 -1.26
C THR A 19 -12.49 -8.84 0.00
N MET A 20 -11.85 -9.01 1.13
CA MET A 20 -12.30 -8.38 2.37
C MET A 20 -12.08 -6.88 2.20
N ALA A 21 -13.09 -6.07 2.49
CA ALA A 21 -12.96 -4.62 2.61
C ALA A 21 -11.93 -4.32 3.72
N GLN A 22 -10.66 -4.23 3.34
CA GLN A 22 -9.59 -3.92 4.27
C GLN A 22 -9.68 -2.44 4.62
N ASP A 23 -9.52 -2.13 5.91
CA ASP A 23 -9.41 -0.75 6.37
C ASP A 23 -8.34 0.00 5.56
N ILE A 24 -8.60 1.26 5.22
CA ILE A 24 -7.70 2.06 4.37
C ILE A 24 -6.29 2.15 4.96
N ASN A 25 -6.16 2.17 6.29
CA ASN A 25 -4.87 2.21 6.96
C ASN A 25 -4.13 0.87 6.81
N ALA A 26 -4.85 -0.26 6.89
CA ALA A 26 -4.27 -1.58 6.61
C ALA A 26 -3.79 -1.71 5.15
N GLN A 27 -4.57 -1.18 4.19
CA GLN A 27 -4.17 -1.16 2.78
C GLN A 27 -2.92 -0.29 2.56
N LEU A 28 -2.88 0.90 3.16
CA LEU A 28 -1.71 1.79 3.10
C LEU A 28 -0.49 1.15 3.74
N THR A 29 -0.65 0.52 4.91
CA THR A 29 0.44 -0.19 5.61
C THR A 29 1.03 -1.29 4.76
N THR A 30 0.18 -2.12 4.13
CA THR A 30 0.61 -3.19 3.22
C THR A 30 1.35 -2.61 2.01
N TRP A 31 0.81 -1.56 1.41
CA TRP A 31 1.39 -0.90 0.23
C TRP A 31 2.77 -0.28 0.53
N PHE A 32 2.92 0.40 1.67
CA PHE A 32 4.21 0.95 2.09
C PHE A 32 5.21 -0.13 2.49
N SER A 33 4.77 -1.21 3.14
CA SER A 33 5.65 -2.33 3.51
C SER A 33 6.27 -2.97 2.27
N GLN A 34 5.48 -3.18 1.20
CA GLN A 34 5.99 -3.69 -0.07
C GLN A 34 6.98 -2.72 -0.73
N ARG A 35 6.72 -1.41 -0.66
CA ARG A 35 7.57 -0.39 -1.26
C ARG A 35 8.89 -0.19 -0.52
N LEU A 36 8.89 -0.37 0.80
CA LEU A 36 10.07 -0.24 1.66
C LEU A 36 10.79 -1.58 1.89
N ALA A 37 10.38 -2.65 1.21
CA ALA A 37 11.07 -3.93 1.26
C ALA A 37 12.56 -3.77 0.93
N GLY A 38 13.42 -4.22 1.84
CA GLY A 38 14.89 -4.07 1.73
C GLY A 38 15.45 -2.78 2.33
N PHE A 39 14.60 -1.82 2.73
CA PHE A 39 15.01 -0.62 3.47
C PHE A 39 14.60 -0.67 4.95
N SER A 40 13.42 -1.22 5.22
CA SER A 40 12.79 -1.20 6.55
C SER A 40 12.07 -2.53 6.78
N ASP A 41 12.31 -3.13 7.94
CA ASP A 41 11.63 -4.37 8.36
C ASP A 41 10.36 -4.07 9.18
N GLU A 42 10.25 -2.85 9.71
CA GLU A 42 9.10 -2.37 10.45
C GLU A 42 8.57 -1.08 9.82
N VAL A 43 7.30 -1.09 9.41
CA VAL A 43 6.63 0.05 8.77
C VAL A 43 5.30 0.31 9.47
N VAL A 44 5.15 1.50 10.03
CA VAL A 44 3.92 1.95 10.67
C VAL A 44 3.37 3.15 9.90
N VAL A 45 2.12 3.05 9.45
CA VAL A 45 1.46 4.14 8.71
C VAL A 45 0.38 4.76 9.59
N THR A 46 0.36 6.09 9.62
CA THR A 46 -0.66 6.87 10.33
C THR A 46 -1.29 7.86 9.37
N LEU A 47 -2.59 7.73 9.17
CA LEU A 47 -3.36 8.69 8.38
C LEU A 47 -3.46 10.02 9.12
N ARG A 48 -3.13 11.11 8.43
CA ARG A 48 -3.19 12.49 8.93
C ARG A 48 -4.33 13.29 8.31
N SER A 49 -4.76 12.92 7.11
CA SER A 49 -5.89 13.55 6.42
C SER A 49 -7.23 13.28 7.12
N SER A 50 -8.14 14.25 7.05
CA SER A 50 -9.49 14.12 7.59
C SER A 50 -10.25 12.94 6.96
N PRO A 51 -11.06 12.19 7.73
CA PRO A 51 -11.85 11.05 7.23
C PRO A 51 -12.77 11.40 6.05
N ASN A 52 -13.26 12.64 5.96
CA ASN A 52 -14.13 13.09 4.86
C ASN A 52 -13.42 13.13 3.49
N LEU A 53 -12.08 13.08 3.49
CA LEU A 53 -11.25 13.08 2.30
C LEU A 53 -10.82 11.68 1.87
N LEU A 54 -11.25 10.64 2.59
CA LEU A 54 -10.97 9.26 2.23
C LEU A 54 -11.64 8.88 0.91
N PRO A 55 -11.02 7.98 0.13
CA PRO A 55 -11.67 7.39 -1.02
C PRO A 55 -12.92 6.61 -0.57
N SER A 56 -13.97 6.70 -1.39
CA SER A 56 -15.24 5.99 -1.23
C SER A 56 -15.20 4.57 -1.79
N CYS A 57 -14.21 4.24 -2.62
CA CYS A 57 -14.05 2.90 -3.16
C CYS A 57 -13.36 1.94 -2.18
N GLU A 58 -13.70 0.66 -2.30
CA GLU A 58 -13.16 -0.40 -1.45
C GLU A 58 -11.65 -0.64 -1.68
N GLN A 59 -11.19 -0.56 -2.93
CA GLN A 59 -9.80 -0.81 -3.29
C GLN A 59 -9.22 0.33 -4.17
N PRO A 60 -8.75 1.42 -3.55
CA PRO A 60 -8.14 2.52 -4.28
C PRO A 60 -6.78 2.13 -4.86
N ALA A 61 -6.49 2.62 -6.07
CA ALA A 61 -5.17 2.55 -6.66
C ALA A 61 -4.28 3.65 -6.05
N PHE A 62 -3.24 3.25 -5.30
CA PHE A 62 -2.31 4.18 -4.67
C PHE A 62 -1.14 4.56 -5.57
N SER A 63 -0.73 5.83 -5.49
CA SER A 63 0.49 6.34 -6.13
C SER A 63 1.10 7.46 -5.30
N MET A 64 2.43 7.61 -5.35
CA MET A 64 3.08 8.77 -4.71
C MET A 64 2.98 10.00 -5.60
N THR A 65 2.70 11.16 -5.01
CA THR A 65 3.01 12.43 -5.68
C THR A 65 4.53 12.54 -5.80
N GLY A 66 5.05 13.02 -6.93
CA GLY A 66 6.46 12.92 -7.39
C GLY A 66 7.60 13.44 -6.50
N SER A 67 7.43 13.53 -5.19
CA SER A 67 8.49 13.72 -4.21
C SER A 67 9.35 12.46 -4.08
N ALA A 68 10.68 12.62 -4.08
CA ALA A 68 11.65 11.55 -3.84
C ALA A 68 11.63 10.97 -2.40
N LYS A 69 10.76 11.50 -1.53
CA LYS A 69 10.67 11.13 -0.12
C LYS A 69 9.89 9.83 0.04
N LEU A 70 10.56 8.78 0.54
CA LEU A 70 9.98 7.43 0.67
C LEU A 70 9.17 7.23 1.97
N TRP A 71 9.53 7.92 3.06
CA TRP A 71 8.91 7.81 4.39
C TRP A 71 8.79 9.17 5.10
N GLY A 72 8.19 9.21 6.27
CA GLY A 72 7.82 10.40 7.04
C GLY A 72 6.48 10.97 6.59
N ASN A 73 6.31 12.29 6.70
CA ASN A 73 5.11 12.96 6.15
C ASN A 73 5.19 12.97 4.62
N VAL A 74 4.31 12.21 3.97
CA VAL A 74 4.21 12.06 2.51
C VAL A 74 2.76 12.17 2.05
N ASN A 75 2.58 12.54 0.79
CA ASN A 75 1.27 12.62 0.14
C ASN A 75 1.09 11.41 -0.78
N VAL A 76 0.00 10.68 -0.57
CA VAL A 76 -0.39 9.54 -1.40
C VAL A 76 -1.66 9.91 -2.15
N VAL A 77 -1.66 9.67 -3.46
CA VAL A 77 -2.87 9.77 -4.27
C VAL A 77 -3.59 8.44 -4.24
N ALA A 78 -4.80 8.44 -3.72
CA ALA A 78 -5.74 7.34 -3.85
C ALA A 78 -6.67 7.63 -5.03
N ARG A 79 -6.63 6.78 -6.06
CA ARG A 79 -7.50 6.89 -7.24
C ARG A 79 -8.56 5.80 -7.21
N CYS A 80 -9.80 6.20 -7.42
CA CYS A 80 -10.91 5.32 -7.74
C CYS A 80 -11.46 5.67 -9.12
N ALA A 81 -12.51 4.99 -9.59
CA ALA A 81 -13.07 5.16 -10.93
C ALA A 81 -13.38 6.63 -11.30
N ASN A 82 -13.99 7.38 -10.38
CA ASN A 82 -14.44 8.76 -10.63
C ASN A 82 -13.87 9.79 -9.64
N GLU A 83 -12.90 9.39 -8.79
CA GLU A 83 -12.34 10.29 -7.79
C GLU A 83 -10.83 10.14 -7.64
N LYS A 84 -10.21 11.25 -7.28
CA LYS A 84 -8.79 11.35 -6.97
C LYS A 84 -8.66 12.06 -5.64
N ARG A 85 -8.23 11.34 -4.61
CA ARG A 85 -8.04 11.88 -3.26
C ARG A 85 -6.56 12.01 -2.95
N TYR A 86 -6.18 13.09 -2.29
CA TYR A 86 -4.84 13.29 -1.77
C TYR A 86 -4.86 13.01 -0.28
N LEU A 87 -4.25 11.90 0.11
CA LEU A 87 -4.14 11.46 1.49
C LEU A 87 -2.80 11.93 2.05
N GLN A 88 -2.84 12.57 3.22
CA GLN A 88 -1.65 12.90 3.98
C GLN A 88 -1.41 11.77 4.96
N VAL A 89 -0.23 11.16 4.91
CA VAL A 89 0.15 10.07 5.80
C VAL A 89 1.50 10.34 6.40
N ASN A 90 1.69 9.89 7.64
CA ASN A 90 2.98 9.77 8.26
C ASN A 90 3.39 8.30 8.20
N VAL A 91 4.51 8.03 7.52
CA VAL A 91 5.08 6.68 7.38
C VAL A 91 6.30 6.63 8.27
N GLN A 92 6.25 5.84 9.32
CA GLN A 92 7.39 5.57 10.17
C GLN A 92 8.03 4.28 9.68
N ALA A 93 9.33 4.34 9.42
CA ALA A 93 10.12 3.23 8.90
C ALA A 93 11.34 3.08 9.81
N THR A 94 11.49 1.90 10.41
CA THR A 94 12.65 1.55 11.23
C THR A 94 13.55 0.59 10.46
N GLY A 95 14.81 0.99 10.28
CA GLY A 95 15.80 0.21 9.56
C GLY A 95 17.23 0.65 9.88
N ASN A 96 18.18 -0.10 9.32
CA ASN A 96 19.60 0.19 9.49
C ASN A 96 20.01 1.42 8.68
N TYR A 97 20.88 2.25 9.26
CA TYR A 97 21.49 3.38 8.57
C TYR A 97 22.97 3.50 8.94
N VAL A 98 23.77 4.10 8.06
CA VAL A 98 25.19 4.32 8.32
C VAL A 98 25.31 5.46 9.34
N ALA A 99 25.89 5.14 10.49
CA ALA A 99 26.20 6.10 11.53
C ALA A 99 27.72 6.12 11.76
N VAL A 100 28.22 7.31 12.11
CA VAL A 100 29.62 7.49 12.50
C VAL A 100 29.83 6.82 13.85
N ALA A 101 30.75 5.86 13.91
CA ALA A 101 31.08 5.14 15.14
C ALA A 101 32.21 5.79 15.95
N ALA A 102 32.97 6.70 15.36
CA ALA A 102 34.13 7.36 15.98
C ALA A 102 34.35 8.76 15.38
N PRO A 103 35.04 9.69 16.08
CA PRO A 103 35.33 11.03 15.55
C PRO A 103 35.99 10.97 14.17
N VAL A 104 35.48 11.76 13.22
CA VAL A 104 36.07 11.92 11.88
C VAL A 104 36.95 13.17 11.90
N ALA A 105 38.25 12.96 11.69
CA ALA A 105 39.29 14.00 11.68
C ALA A 105 39.53 14.55 10.26
#